data_AF-A0AA35IX34-F1
#
_entry.id   AF-A0AA35IX34-F1
#
_cell.length_a   1.000
_cell.length_b   1.000
_cell.length_c   1.000
_cell.angle_alpha   90.00
_cell.angle_beta   90.00
_cell.angle_gamma   90.00
#
_symmetry.space_group_name_H-M   'P 1'
#
loop_
_entity.id
_entity.type
_entity.pdbx_description
1 polymer ?
#
loop_
_entity_poly.entity_id
_entity_poly.type
_entity_poly.pdbx_seq_one_letter_code
_entity_poly.pdbx_strand_id
1 'polypeptide(L)'
;MTKNLFLKDFSALPEDVLIENERGITLLGYPLFSPKILLTPFDPPQFQRLNTENGLLIPLSKNTISNFIELYPIDLSTDRTTSNGDSQMAKWFVLMDYKEMYDIDDQGWCYSWNFNNSRWKSKNGFVRRRVWVRLPTASHALD
;
A
#
# COMPACT_ATOMS: atom_id res chain seq x y z
N MET A 1 9.40 11.10 -11.59
CA MET A 1 8.77 9.78 -11.38
C MET A 1 9.79 8.90 -10.68
N THR A 2 9.43 8.29 -9.56
CA THR A 2 10.38 7.52 -8.73
C THR A 2 10.17 6.04 -9.02
N LYS A 3 11.25 5.30 -9.34
CA LYS A 3 11.19 3.84 -9.50
C LYS A 3 10.92 3.18 -8.16
N ASN A 4 10.08 2.15 -8.16
CA ASN A 4 9.88 1.34 -6.97
C ASN A 4 11.15 0.52 -6.68
N LEU A 5 11.82 0.81 -5.57
CA LEU A 5 12.98 0.04 -5.07
C LEU A 5 12.59 -0.98 -4.00
N PHE A 6 11.35 -0.89 -3.53
CA PHE A 6 10.78 -1.77 -2.54
C PHE A 6 10.36 -3.06 -3.24
N LEU A 7 9.24 -3.07 -3.96
CA LEU A 7 8.75 -4.22 -4.71
C LEU A 7 9.54 -4.37 -6.02
N LYS A 8 10.13 -5.55 -6.24
CA LYS A 8 10.99 -5.83 -7.41
C LYS A 8 10.39 -6.82 -8.41
N ASP A 9 9.46 -7.66 -7.99
CA ASP A 9 8.85 -8.70 -8.85
C ASP A 9 7.35 -8.45 -9.06
N PHE A 10 7.05 -7.58 -10.01
CA PHE A 10 5.69 -7.13 -10.27
C PHE A 10 4.78 -8.22 -10.84
N SER A 11 5.33 -9.33 -11.35
CA SER A 11 4.58 -10.41 -12.00
C SER A 11 3.67 -11.18 -11.03
N ALA A 12 4.05 -11.22 -9.75
CA ALA A 12 3.30 -11.90 -8.69
C ALA A 12 2.29 -10.99 -7.99
N LEU A 13 2.23 -9.70 -8.35
CA LEU A 13 1.32 -8.74 -7.74
C LEU A 13 0.03 -8.63 -8.56
N PRO A 14 -1.12 -8.38 -7.90
CA PRO A 14 -2.35 -8.06 -8.61
C PRO A 14 -2.23 -6.71 -9.32
N GLU A 15 -3.19 -6.43 -10.21
CA GLU A 15 -3.22 -5.21 -11.03
C GLU A 15 -3.17 -3.92 -10.19
N ASP A 16 -3.92 -3.89 -9.09
CA ASP A 16 -4.06 -2.73 -8.23
C ASP A 16 -3.23 -2.90 -6.95
N VAL A 17 -2.11 -2.16 -6.89
CA VAL A 17 -1.23 -2.09 -5.72
C VAL A 17 -1.07 -0.65 -5.27
N LEU A 18 -1.29 -0.43 -3.97
CA LEU A 18 -1.14 0.85 -3.31
C LEU A 18 -0.07 0.75 -2.21
N ILE A 19 0.78 1.77 -2.13
CA ILE A 19 1.80 1.92 -1.12
C ILE A 19 1.44 3.08 -0.22
N GLU A 20 1.37 2.80 1.07
CA GLU A 20 1.18 3.77 2.14
C GLU A 20 2.51 4.03 2.84
N ASN A 21 2.86 5.31 3.04
CA ASN A 21 4.12 5.75 3.64
C ASN A 21 3.83 6.67 4.83
N GLU A 22 4.57 6.47 5.92
CA GLU A 22 4.55 7.36 7.08
C GLU A 22 5.95 7.54 7.66
N ARG A 23 6.16 8.67 8.33
CA ARG A 23 7.36 8.93 9.13
C ARG A 23 6.94 8.99 10.61
N GLY A 24 7.86 8.73 11.52
CA GLY A 24 7.55 8.63 12.94
C GLY A 24 8.69 8.12 13.78
N ILE A 25 8.35 7.70 15.00
CA ILE A 25 9.27 7.08 15.93
C ILE A 25 8.52 6.07 16.80
N THR A 26 9.19 5.00 17.19
CA THR A 26 8.70 4.12 18.25
C THR A 26 9.26 4.61 19.59
N LEU A 27 8.40 5.09 20.49
CA LEU A 27 8.78 5.56 21.82
C LEU A 27 8.24 4.59 22.88
N LEU A 28 9.13 3.98 23.66
CA LEU A 28 8.76 3.00 24.71
C LEU A 28 7.84 1.87 24.21
N GLY A 29 8.04 1.43 22.97
CA GLY A 29 7.22 0.38 22.34
C GLY A 29 5.97 0.90 21.60
N TYR A 30 5.59 2.16 21.77
CA TYR A 30 4.44 2.74 21.08
C TYR A 30 4.84 3.37 19.74
N PRO A 31 4.27 2.91 18.60
CA PRO A 31 4.56 3.49 17.29
C PRO A 31 3.81 4.82 17.11
N LEU A 32 4.54 5.93 17.14
CA LEU A 32 4.04 7.28 16.87
C LEU A 32 4.41 7.68 15.44
N PHE A 33 3.59 7.24 14.48
CA PHE A 33 3.79 7.53 13.06
C PHE A 33 2.63 8.34 12.50
N SER A 34 2.93 9.20 11.55
CA SER A 34 1.94 10.05 10.91
C SER A 34 2.38 10.41 9.49
N PRO A 35 1.44 10.49 8.53
CA PRO A 35 1.73 11.00 7.20
C PRO A 35 1.99 12.51 7.21
N LYS A 36 1.56 13.23 8.25
CA LYS A 36 1.71 14.69 8.36
C LYS A 36 3.15 15.14 8.60
N ILE A 37 4.02 14.22 9.06
CA ILE A 37 5.43 14.49 9.32
C ILE A 37 6.35 13.99 8.20
N LEU A 38 5.79 13.57 7.06
CA LEU A 38 6.56 13.34 5.85
C LEU A 38 7.18 14.65 5.37
N LEU A 39 8.48 14.62 5.10
CA LEU A 39 9.27 15.79 4.70
C LEU A 39 9.23 15.95 3.18
N THR A 40 8.27 16.69 2.65
CA THR A 40 8.26 17.02 1.21
C THR A 40 9.36 18.03 0.87
N PRO A 41 10.20 17.82 -0.16
CA PRO A 41 10.08 16.82 -1.24
C PRO A 41 10.94 15.55 -1.06
N PHE A 42 11.64 15.40 0.05
CA PHE A 42 12.58 14.30 0.28
C PHE A 42 11.90 12.95 0.53
N ASP A 43 10.74 13.00 1.17
CA ASP A 43 9.92 11.82 1.42
C ASP A 43 8.92 11.56 0.30
N PRO A 44 8.58 10.29 0.04
CA PRO A 44 7.44 9.95 -0.79
C PRO A 44 6.16 10.49 -0.14
N PRO A 45 5.12 10.77 -0.95
CA PRO A 45 3.81 11.13 -0.40
C PRO A 45 3.20 9.94 0.35
N GLN A 46 2.21 10.25 1.19
CA GLN A 46 1.51 9.24 1.98
C GLN A 46 1.02 8.07 1.13
N PHE A 47 0.41 8.34 -0.01
CA PHE A 47 -0.11 7.30 -0.89
C PHE A 47 0.50 7.37 -2.28
N GLN A 48 0.92 6.20 -2.78
CA GLN A 48 1.43 6.03 -4.14
C GLN A 48 0.79 4.78 -4.75
N ARG A 49 0.26 4.91 -5.97
CA ARG A 49 -0.15 3.74 -6.75
C ARG A 49 1.06 3.19 -7.48
N LEU A 50 1.24 1.88 -7.43
CA LEU A 50 2.20 1.18 -8.27
C LEU A 50 1.51 0.75 -9.57
N ASN A 51 2.04 1.18 -10.70
CA ASN A 51 1.70 0.59 -11.98
C ASN A 51 2.56 -0.68 -12.15
N THR A 52 1.91 -1.84 -12.19
CA THR A 52 2.59 -3.15 -12.28
C THR A 52 3.20 -3.43 -13.65
N GLU A 53 2.72 -2.79 -14.72
CA GLU A 53 3.24 -2.96 -16.08
C GLU A 53 4.64 -2.34 -16.25
N ASN A 54 4.87 -1.19 -15.61
CA ASN A 54 6.12 -0.42 -15.78
C ASN A 54 6.89 -0.19 -14.48
N GLY A 55 6.37 -0.63 -13.34
CA GLY A 55 6.99 -0.48 -12.02
C GLY A 55 7.08 0.96 -11.50
N LEU A 56 6.34 1.90 -12.12
CA LEU A 56 6.37 3.31 -11.75
C LEU A 56 5.44 3.59 -10.57
N LEU A 57 5.91 4.45 -9.66
CA LEU A 57 5.11 4.97 -8.56
C LEU A 57 4.47 6.29 -8.94
N ILE A 58 3.13 6.30 -8.91
CA ILE A 58 2.30 7.47 -9.21
C ILE A 58 1.85 8.07 -7.87
N PRO A 59 2.27 9.31 -7.53
CA PRO A 59 1.86 9.96 -6.29
C PRO A 59 0.37 10.28 -6.33
N LEU A 60 -0.37 9.94 -5.27
CA LEU A 60 -1.76 10.36 -5.10
C LEU A 60 -1.76 11.70 -4.35
N SER A 61 -2.28 12.77 -4.98
CA SER A 61 -2.27 14.13 -4.42
C SER A 61 -3.46 14.37 -3.49
N LYS A 62 -3.42 15.39 -2.61
CA LYS A 62 -4.55 15.73 -1.72
C LYS A 62 -5.87 16.01 -2.46
N ASN A 63 -5.82 16.57 -3.67
CA ASN A 63 -7.02 16.79 -4.51
C ASN A 63 -7.52 15.48 -5.17
N THR A 64 -6.66 14.47 -5.24
CA THR A 64 -7.00 13.08 -5.58
C THR A 64 -7.44 12.28 -4.34
N ILE A 65 -7.10 12.75 -3.12
CA ILE A 65 -7.37 12.11 -1.82
C ILE A 65 -8.67 12.62 -1.16
N SER A 66 -9.26 13.75 -1.58
CA SER A 66 -10.70 13.99 -1.31
C SER A 66 -11.55 12.84 -1.86
N ASN A 67 -11.01 12.18 -2.88
CA ASN A 67 -11.48 10.93 -3.42
C ASN A 67 -10.90 9.70 -2.70
N PHE A 68 -10.21 9.75 -1.56
CA PHE A 68 -9.69 8.51 -0.93
C PHE A 68 -10.81 7.74 -0.21
N ILE A 69 -11.81 8.44 0.35
CA ILE A 69 -13.06 7.85 0.82
C ILE A 69 -14.01 7.55 -0.35
N GLU A 70 -13.91 8.26 -1.48
CA GLU A 70 -14.75 8.02 -2.68
C GLU A 70 -14.16 7.01 -3.69
N LEU A 71 -12.84 6.84 -3.76
CA LEU A 71 -12.07 5.83 -4.53
C LEU A 71 -11.91 4.53 -3.73
N TYR A 72 -11.94 4.64 -2.41
CA TYR A 72 -12.03 3.52 -1.48
C TYR A 72 -13.25 3.76 -0.61
N PRO A 73 -14.46 3.49 -1.12
CA PRO A 73 -15.53 3.23 -0.19
C PRO A 73 -14.99 2.10 0.70
N ILE A 74 -14.91 2.37 2.00
CA ILE A 74 -14.73 1.33 3.01
C ILE A 74 -15.99 0.44 3.05
N ASP A 75 -16.93 0.57 2.11
CA ASP A 75 -17.75 -0.56 1.69
C ASP A 75 -16.85 -1.58 1.02
N LEU A 76 -16.61 -2.65 1.78
CA LEU A 76 -15.82 -3.85 1.49
C LEU A 76 -16.26 -4.63 0.23
N SER A 77 -17.00 -4.00 -0.68
CA SER A 77 -17.69 -4.51 -1.85
C SER A 77 -17.79 -3.43 -2.93
N THR A 78 -16.70 -3.11 -3.61
CA THR A 78 -16.78 -2.26 -4.81
C THR A 78 -16.94 -3.14 -6.03
N ASP A 79 -18.11 -3.08 -6.68
CA ASP A 79 -18.37 -3.77 -7.95
C ASP A 79 -17.49 -3.17 -9.05
N ARG A 80 -16.57 -3.98 -9.60
CA ARG A 80 -15.98 -3.70 -10.90
C ARG A 80 -16.93 -4.26 -11.96
N THR A 81 -17.58 -3.39 -12.72
CA THR A 81 -18.23 -3.78 -13.98
C THR A 81 -17.15 -4.20 -14.95
N THR A 82 -16.99 -5.51 -15.12
CA THR A 82 -16.17 -6.03 -16.22
C THR A 82 -16.84 -5.68 -17.56
N SER A 83 -16.07 -5.60 -18.63
CA SER A 83 -16.58 -5.38 -20.01
C SER A 83 -17.59 -6.44 -20.48
N ASN A 84 -17.78 -7.50 -19.69
CA ASN A 84 -18.70 -8.61 -19.94
C ASN A 84 -20.01 -8.51 -19.11
N GLY A 85 -20.22 -7.41 -18.37
CA GLY A 85 -21.43 -7.19 -17.57
C GLY A 85 -21.46 -7.91 -16.22
N ASP A 86 -20.43 -8.69 -15.89
CA ASP A 86 -20.31 -9.35 -14.59
C ASP A 86 -19.67 -8.38 -13.58
N SER A 87 -20.41 -8.06 -12.52
CA SER A 87 -19.92 -7.21 -11.44
C SER A 87 -19.12 -8.08 -10.49
N GLN A 88 -17.79 -8.02 -10.58
CA GLN A 88 -16.94 -8.71 -9.63
C GLN A 88 -16.66 -7.79 -8.45
N MET A 89 -17.16 -8.17 -7.29
CA MET A 89 -16.89 -7.49 -6.03
C MET A 89 -15.39 -7.58 -5.76
N ALA A 90 -14.70 -6.46 -5.55
CA ALA A 90 -13.28 -6.46 -5.23
C ALA A 90 -13.05 -5.79 -3.88
N LYS A 91 -12.11 -6.34 -3.11
CA LYS A 91 -11.78 -5.88 -1.76
C LYS A 91 -10.28 -5.64 -1.61
N TRP A 92 -9.94 -4.71 -0.73
CA TRP A 92 -8.57 -4.37 -0.37
C TRP A 92 -8.07 -5.24 0.77
N PHE A 93 -6.83 -5.70 0.62
CA PHE A 93 -6.12 -6.52 1.57
C PHE A 93 -4.75 -5.90 1.84
N VAL A 94 -4.25 -6.10 3.05
CA VAL A 94 -2.88 -5.75 3.38
C VAL A 94 -1.98 -6.92 2.97
N LEU A 95 -0.93 -6.63 2.22
CA LEU A 95 0.04 -7.63 1.80
C LEU A 95 0.97 -7.95 2.98
N MET A 96 0.73 -9.07 3.66
CA MET A 96 1.44 -9.48 4.87
C MET A 96 2.74 -10.26 4.61
N ASP A 97 2.87 -10.85 3.43
CA ASP A 97 4.09 -11.50 2.99
C ASP A 97 4.25 -11.31 1.48
N TYR A 98 5.49 -11.13 1.07
CA TYR A 98 5.86 -11.05 -0.32
C TYR A 98 7.18 -11.78 -0.53
N LYS A 99 7.07 -13.06 -0.89
CA LYS A 99 8.20 -13.95 -1.19
C LYS A 99 9.27 -13.94 -0.09
N GLU A 100 8.86 -13.85 1.18
CA GLU A 100 9.77 -13.80 2.34
C GLU A 100 10.79 -12.63 2.30
N MET A 101 10.56 -11.63 1.43
CA MET A 101 11.51 -10.52 1.23
C MET A 101 11.37 -9.42 2.26
N TYR A 102 10.21 -9.29 2.91
CA TYR A 102 9.97 -8.28 3.93
C TYR A 102 9.52 -8.93 5.22
N ASP A 103 10.12 -8.47 6.29
CA ASP A 103 9.72 -8.75 7.66
C ASP A 103 8.67 -7.69 8.03
N ILE A 104 7.42 -8.13 8.18
CA ILE A 104 6.23 -7.29 8.33
C ILE A 104 5.66 -7.47 9.74
N ASP A 105 5.20 -6.40 10.38
CA ASP A 105 4.53 -6.50 11.68
C ASP A 105 3.10 -7.09 11.59
N ASP A 106 2.46 -7.26 12.75
CA ASP A 106 1.10 -7.80 12.89
C ASP A 106 0.02 -6.91 12.27
N GLN A 107 0.35 -5.67 11.90
CA GLN A 107 -0.53 -4.71 11.23
C GLN A 107 -0.13 -4.46 9.77
N GLY A 108 0.83 -5.20 9.22
CA GLY A 108 1.23 -5.05 7.84
C GLY A 108 2.25 -3.94 7.56
N TRP A 109 2.86 -3.36 8.58
CA TRP A 109 3.90 -2.34 8.43
C TRP A 109 5.30 -2.95 8.34
N CYS A 110 6.07 -2.37 7.42
CA CYS A 110 7.51 -2.53 7.30
C CYS A 110 8.19 -1.24 7.77
N TYR A 111 9.27 -1.35 8.54
CA TYR A 111 10.02 -0.23 9.10
C TYR A 111 11.41 -0.11 8.50
N SER A 112 11.90 1.13 8.39
CA SER A 112 13.29 1.42 8.04
C SER A 112 13.72 2.78 8.59
N TRP A 113 15.02 3.09 8.46
CA TRP A 113 15.56 4.41 8.82
C TRP A 113 15.36 5.46 7.72
N ASN A 114 15.18 5.02 6.46
CA ASN A 114 14.97 5.87 5.30
C ASN A 114 14.16 5.10 4.23
N PHE A 115 13.32 5.80 3.46
CA PHE A 115 12.52 5.25 2.36
C PHE A 115 13.35 4.67 1.22
N ASN A 116 14.60 5.12 1.05
CA ASN A 116 15.53 4.61 0.03
C ASN A 116 16.34 3.39 0.49
N ASN A 117 16.04 2.84 1.66
CA ASN A 117 16.74 1.64 2.13
C ASN A 117 16.22 0.39 1.38
N SER A 118 17.12 -0.52 1.03
CA SER A 118 16.77 -1.82 0.46
C SER A 118 16.28 -2.81 1.52
N ARG A 119 16.66 -2.61 2.78
CA ARG A 119 16.29 -3.49 3.90
C ARG A 119 15.21 -2.85 4.77
N TRP A 120 14.12 -3.58 4.91
CA TRP A 120 12.97 -3.25 5.75
C TRP A 120 12.77 -4.37 6.79
N LYS A 121 12.22 -4.03 7.95
CA LYS A 121 12.07 -4.94 9.10
C LYS A 121 10.69 -4.79 9.75
N SER A 122 10.26 -5.74 10.58
CA SER A 122 8.98 -5.67 11.30
C SER A 122 9.01 -4.71 12.49
N LYS A 123 10.17 -4.16 12.84
CA LYS A 123 10.33 -3.22 13.95
C LYS A 123 11.52 -2.31 13.75
N ASN A 124 11.49 -1.19 14.49
CA ASN A 124 12.52 -0.16 14.58
C ASN A 124 12.72 0.60 13.26
N GLY A 125 12.57 1.93 13.33
CA GLY A 125 12.79 2.81 12.20
C GLY A 125 12.19 4.18 12.44
N PHE A 126 12.52 5.11 11.54
CA PHE A 126 11.89 6.43 11.49
C PHE A 126 10.87 6.55 10.36
N VAL A 127 10.85 5.58 9.44
CA VAL A 127 9.88 5.52 8.37
C VAL A 127 9.22 4.15 8.38
N ARG A 128 7.96 4.10 7.98
CA ARG A 128 7.24 2.85 7.76
C ARG A 128 6.46 2.88 6.45
N ARG A 129 6.25 1.68 5.91
CA ARG A 129 5.56 1.45 4.66
C ARG A 129 4.59 0.27 4.81
N ARG A 130 3.41 0.40 4.24
CA ARG A 130 2.42 -0.69 4.14
C ARG A 130 1.99 -0.83 2.69
N VAL A 131 1.81 -2.07 2.26
CA VAL A 131 1.35 -2.38 0.91
C VAL A 131 -0.06 -2.92 0.97
N TRP A 132 -0.92 -2.31 0.15
CA TRP A 132 -2.30 -2.70 -0.04
C TRP A 132 -2.45 -3.27 -1.45
N VAL A 133 -3.16 -4.38 -1.54
CA VAL A 133 -3.45 -5.08 -2.78
C VAL A 133 -4.94 -5.26 -2.93
N ARG A 134 -5.47 -5.08 -4.13
CA ARG A 134 -6.89 -5.32 -4.42
C ARG A 134 -7.05 -6.69 -5.07
N LEU A 135 -7.94 -7.50 -4.52
CA LEU A 135 -8.25 -8.82 -5.05
C LEU A 135 -9.76 -8.93 -5.34
N PRO A 136 -10.15 -9.67 -6.40
CA PRO A 136 -11.54 -10.02 -6.62
C PRO A 136 -11.99 -10.96 -5.49
N THR A 137 -13.16 -10.69 -4.94
CA THR A 137 -13.87 -11.58 -4.02
C THR A 137 -14.70 -12.50 -4.90
N ALA A 138 -14.37 -13.78 -4.94
CA ALA A 138 -15.25 -14.76 -5.56
C ALA A 138 -16.60 -14.72 -4.81
N SER A 139 -17.69 -14.56 -5.54
CA SER A 139 -19.05 -14.68 -5.03
C SER A 139 -19.34 -16.14 -4.67
N HIS A 140 -18.72 -16.63 -3.59
CA HIS A 140 -19.16 -17.87 -2.96
C HIS A 140 -20.38 -17.54 -2.11
N ALA A 141 -21.54 -17.57 -2.76
CA ALA A 141 -22.78 -17.93 -2.12
C ALA A 141 -22.56 -19.31 -1.48
N LEU A 142 -22.51 -19.34 -0.15
CA LEU A 142 -22.68 -20.55 0.63
C LEU A 142 -23.98 -20.36 1.41
N ASP A 143 -25.09 -20.71 0.76
CA ASP A 143 -26.29 -21.25 1.42
C ASP A 143 -26.15 -22.78 1.46
#